data_AF-A0A2X1N4S9-F1
#
_entry.id   AF-A0A2X1N4S9-F1
#
_cell.length_a   1.000
_cell.length_b   1.000
_cell.length_c   1.000
_cell.angle_alpha   90.00
_cell.angle_beta   90.00
_cell.angle_gamma   90.00
#
_symmetry.space_group_name_H-M   'P 1'
#
loop_
_entity.id
_entity.type
_entity.pdbx_description
1 polymer ?
#
loop_
_entity_poly.entity_id
_entity_poly.type
_entity_poly.pdbx_seq_one_letter_code
_entity_poly.pdbx_strand_id
1 'polypeptide(L)'
;MNVEKFDWTEELHQTMVKSLVTSFGLDFLLLNDRKGGDVDTIHNVRNGIYATEAERQRYEGRGDYDSHHYHSHENYIATNRKGKRAHQAGTLTDAYTGEVFASDDKKNLDHIISAKEFMMIRGEFLLNGMVQNWQMTLQIWHSLMSRSINQRKQTQWMRLFARCRKTEKIR
;
A
#
# COMPACT_ATOMS: atom_id res chain seq x y z
N MET A 1 -19.50 64.24 -10.63
CA MET A 1 -19.18 62.85 -11.04
C MET A 1 -17.76 62.56 -10.57
N ASN A 2 -17.57 61.73 -9.54
CA ASN A 2 -16.25 61.23 -9.19
C ASN A 2 -15.90 60.14 -10.20
N VAL A 3 -14.87 60.37 -11.00
CA VAL A 3 -14.30 59.35 -11.88
C VAL A 3 -13.35 58.55 -11.01
N GLU A 4 -13.75 57.36 -10.59
CA GLU A 4 -12.84 56.41 -9.95
C GLU A 4 -11.67 56.15 -10.91
N LYS A 5 -10.46 56.53 -10.49
CA LYS A 5 -9.24 56.19 -11.23
C LYS A 5 -8.93 54.72 -10.94
N PHE A 6 -9.12 53.89 -11.95
CA PHE A 6 -8.72 52.49 -11.88
C PHE A 6 -7.20 52.39 -12.03
N ASP A 7 -6.53 51.78 -11.05
CA ASP A 7 -5.08 51.56 -11.07
C ASP A 7 -4.76 50.23 -11.76
N TRP A 8 -4.35 50.32 -13.03
CA TRP A 8 -4.01 49.16 -13.86
C TRP A 8 -2.57 48.65 -13.64
N THR A 9 -1.80 49.32 -12.78
CA THR A 9 -0.36 49.06 -12.65
C THR A 9 -0.10 47.62 -12.21
N GLU A 10 -0.89 47.11 -11.25
CA GLU A 10 -0.76 45.75 -10.75
C GLU A 10 -1.16 44.71 -11.82
N GLU A 11 -2.27 44.93 -12.54
CA GLU A 11 -2.73 43.99 -13.57
C GLU A 11 -1.77 43.92 -14.78
N LEU A 12 -1.21 45.07 -15.20
CA LEU A 12 -0.19 45.14 -16.25
C LEU A 12 1.09 44.43 -15.82
N HIS A 13 1.53 44.63 -14.58
CA HIS A 13 2.70 43.97 -14.02
C HIS A 13 2.52 42.44 -14.01
N GLN A 14 1.40 41.95 -13.49
CA GLN A 14 1.09 40.51 -13.48
C GLN A 14 1.05 39.92 -14.89
N THR A 15 0.46 40.64 -15.84
CA THR A 15 0.36 40.20 -17.24
C THR A 15 1.74 40.12 -17.90
N MET A 16 2.60 41.11 -17.67
CA MET A 16 3.97 41.12 -18.21
C MET A 16 4.85 40.03 -17.60
N VAL A 17 4.78 39.84 -16.29
CA VAL A 17 5.53 38.77 -15.61
C VAL A 17 5.09 37.41 -16.13
N LYS A 18 3.77 37.16 -16.20
CA LYS A 18 3.23 35.91 -16.72
C LYS A 18 3.61 35.67 -18.17
N SER A 19 3.53 36.68 -19.04
CA SER A 19 3.87 36.52 -20.46
C SER A 19 5.34 36.20 -20.67
N LEU A 20 6.25 36.85 -19.93
CA LEU A 20 7.68 36.57 -19.99
C LEU A 20 7.98 35.16 -19.46
N VAL A 21 7.46 34.82 -18.29
CA VAL A 21 7.69 33.51 -17.68
C VAL A 21 7.22 32.38 -18.61
N THR A 22 6.01 32.47 -19.16
CA THR A 22 5.46 31.44 -20.05
C THR A 22 6.18 31.42 -21.41
N SER A 23 6.55 32.57 -21.98
CA SER A 23 7.26 32.62 -23.28
C SER A 23 8.64 31.96 -23.22
N PHE A 24 9.32 32.05 -22.08
CA PHE A 24 10.62 31.42 -21.85
C PHE A 24 10.50 30.01 -21.22
N GLY A 25 9.29 29.48 -21.05
CA GLY A 25 9.07 28.17 -20.42
C GLY A 25 9.55 28.10 -18.96
N LEU A 26 9.62 29.24 -18.28
CA LEU A 26 10.05 29.37 -16.90
C LEU A 26 8.88 29.15 -15.92
N ASP A 27 7.80 28.51 -16.36
CA ASP A 27 6.59 28.31 -15.55
C ASP A 27 6.88 27.58 -14.21
N PHE A 28 7.99 26.84 -14.11
CA PHE A 28 8.50 26.26 -12.86
C PHE A 28 8.87 27.30 -11.78
N LEU A 29 9.06 28.57 -12.13
CA LEU A 29 9.24 29.66 -11.17
C LEU A 29 7.91 30.11 -10.56
N LEU A 30 6.81 29.91 -11.28
CA LEU A 30 5.44 30.22 -10.82
C LEU A 30 4.75 29.00 -10.20
N LEU A 31 5.18 27.80 -10.57
CA LEU A 31 4.68 26.53 -10.06
C LEU A 31 5.69 25.97 -9.05
N ASN A 32 5.27 25.80 -7.80
CA ASN A 32 6.04 25.03 -6.84
C ASN A 32 5.98 23.55 -7.24
N ASP A 33 6.92 23.12 -8.09
CA ASP A 33 7.04 21.72 -8.47
C ASP A 33 7.44 20.91 -7.24
N ARG A 34 6.48 20.19 -6.66
CA ARG A 34 6.69 19.31 -5.53
C ARG A 34 7.18 17.98 -6.06
N LYS A 35 8.30 17.50 -5.53
CA LYS A 35 8.79 16.15 -5.83
C LYS A 35 7.68 15.14 -5.50
N GLY A 36 7.17 14.42 -6.51
CA GLY A 36 6.07 13.46 -6.36
C GLY A 36 4.66 14.01 -6.64
N GLY A 37 4.51 15.32 -6.86
CA GLY A 37 3.23 16.00 -7.07
C GLY A 37 2.35 16.03 -5.82
N ASP A 38 1.07 16.36 -6.00
CA ASP A 38 0.07 16.40 -4.92
C ASP A 38 -0.57 15.02 -4.66
N VAL A 39 0.13 13.92 -4.98
CA VAL A 39 -0.39 12.56 -4.85
C VAL A 39 0.57 11.66 -4.09
N ASP A 40 0.05 11.01 -3.05
CA ASP A 40 0.73 9.93 -2.36
C ASP A 40 0.51 8.60 -3.09
N THR A 41 1.58 8.06 -3.67
CA THR A 41 1.60 6.71 -4.25
C THR A 41 2.47 5.77 -3.43
N ILE A 42 2.21 4.46 -3.49
CA ILE A 42 3.09 3.40 -2.92
C ILE A 42 4.56 3.67 -3.23
N HIS A 43 4.86 4.04 -4.47
CA HIS A 43 6.23 4.28 -4.92
C HIS A 43 6.84 5.50 -4.23
N ASN A 44 6.11 6.62 -4.20
CA ASN A 44 6.56 7.87 -3.57
C ASN A 44 6.81 7.67 -2.07
N VAL A 45 5.83 7.12 -1.37
CA VAL A 45 5.87 6.91 0.09
C VAL A 45 7.02 5.96 0.48
N ARG A 46 7.29 4.91 -0.30
CA ARG A 46 8.43 4.02 -0.08
C ARG A 46 9.79 4.71 -0.25
N ASN A 47 9.83 5.75 -1.08
CA ASN A 47 11.01 6.57 -1.30
C ASN A 47 11.06 7.80 -0.36
N GLY A 48 10.16 7.90 0.62
CA GLY A 48 10.09 9.02 1.55
C GLY A 48 9.60 10.33 0.92
N ILE A 49 8.85 10.24 -0.18
CA ILE A 49 8.26 11.36 -0.89
C ILE A 49 6.77 11.40 -0.55
N TYR A 50 6.28 12.54 -0.08
CA TYR A 50 4.90 12.74 0.37
C TYR A 50 4.33 14.04 -0.22
N ALA A 51 3.04 14.06 -0.52
CA ALA A 51 2.36 15.25 -1.07
C ALA A 51 2.28 16.39 -0.04
N THR A 52 2.07 16.06 1.24
CA THR A 52 2.06 17.00 2.35
C THR A 52 2.78 16.48 3.60
N GLU A 53 3.18 17.41 4.47
CA GLU A 53 3.78 17.08 5.76
C GLU A 53 2.79 16.37 6.70
N ALA A 54 1.50 16.69 6.60
CA ALA A 54 0.47 16.01 7.38
C ALA A 54 0.36 14.52 7.00
N GLU A 55 0.52 14.20 5.72
CA GLU A 55 0.53 12.82 5.23
C GLU A 55 1.77 12.07 5.68
N ARG A 56 2.94 12.70 5.65
CA ARG A 56 4.17 12.15 6.24
C ARG A 56 3.95 11.74 7.69
N GLN A 57 3.39 12.65 8.50
CA GLN A 57 3.13 12.38 9.93
C GLN A 57 2.11 11.27 10.13
N ARG A 58 1.04 11.22 9.34
CA ARG A 58 0.06 10.11 9.38
C ARG A 58 0.70 8.78 9.03
N TYR A 59 1.52 8.75 7.98
CA TYR A 59 2.18 7.53 7.55
C TYR A 59 3.19 7.08 8.59
N GLU A 60 4.05 7.96 9.10
CA GLU A 60 5.02 7.64 10.16
C GLU A 60 4.34 7.22 11.47
N GLY A 61 3.22 7.86 11.82
CA GLY A 61 2.41 7.55 13.00
C GLY A 61 1.53 6.31 12.90
N ARG A 62 1.59 5.55 11.78
CA ARG A 62 0.74 4.35 11.57
C ARG A 62 1.01 3.20 12.56
N GLY A 63 2.14 3.26 13.26
CA GLY A 63 2.62 2.20 14.15
C GLY A 63 3.30 1.04 13.40
N ASP A 64 4.02 0.22 14.15
CA ASP A 64 4.68 -0.96 13.63
C ASP A 64 3.70 -2.11 13.37
N TYR A 65 4.06 -2.96 12.41
CA TYR A 65 3.31 -4.17 12.11
C TYR A 65 3.24 -5.10 13.32
N ASP A 66 2.04 -5.28 13.87
CA ASP A 66 1.76 -6.25 14.91
C ASP A 66 1.09 -7.51 14.33
N SER A 67 1.88 -8.60 14.29
CA SER A 67 1.39 -9.90 13.85
C SER A 67 0.34 -10.49 14.80
N HIS A 68 0.41 -10.19 16.09
CA HIS A 68 -0.50 -10.74 17.09
C HIS A 68 -1.90 -10.16 16.92
N HIS A 69 -2.00 -8.84 16.78
CA HIS A 69 -3.26 -8.14 16.48
C HIS A 69 -3.97 -8.73 15.26
N TYR A 70 -3.22 -9.19 14.26
CA TYR A 70 -3.78 -9.82 13.08
C TYR A 70 -4.34 -11.23 13.37
N HIS A 71 -3.55 -12.08 14.04
CA HIS A 71 -3.94 -13.46 14.31
C HIS A 71 -5.00 -13.60 15.42
N SER A 72 -5.23 -12.55 16.21
CA SER A 72 -6.32 -12.49 17.18
C SER A 72 -7.64 -11.97 16.60
N HIS A 73 -7.65 -11.46 15.36
CA HIS A 73 -8.84 -10.87 14.76
C HIS A 73 -9.94 -11.92 14.51
N GLU A 74 -11.19 -11.57 14.80
CA GLU A 74 -12.34 -12.49 14.73
C GLU A 74 -12.48 -13.16 13.35
N ASN A 75 -12.32 -12.41 12.27
CA ASN A 75 -12.33 -12.93 10.90
C ASN A 75 -11.27 -14.01 10.64
N TYR A 76 -10.05 -13.84 11.16
CA TYR A 76 -8.97 -14.82 11.02
C TYR A 76 -9.35 -16.14 11.72
N ILE A 77 -9.89 -16.02 12.94
CA ILE A 77 -10.36 -17.15 13.74
C ILE A 77 -11.55 -17.85 13.05
N ALA A 78 -12.52 -17.08 12.56
CA ALA A 78 -13.71 -17.58 11.89
C ALA A 78 -13.37 -18.34 10.60
N THR A 79 -12.45 -17.79 9.80
CA THR A 79 -11.97 -18.41 8.55
C THR A 79 -11.25 -19.73 8.83
N ASN A 80 -10.38 -19.76 9.85
CA ASN A 80 -9.71 -20.99 10.28
C ASN A 80 -10.69 -22.06 10.76
N ARG A 81 -11.73 -21.65 11.49
CA ARG A 81 -12.80 -22.54 11.96
C ARG A 81 -13.63 -23.10 10.80
N LYS A 82 -14.02 -22.26 9.83
CA LYS A 82 -14.72 -22.69 8.61
C LYS A 82 -13.88 -23.68 7.81
N GLY A 83 -12.61 -23.36 7.58
CA GLY A 83 -11.67 -24.24 6.91
C GLY A 83 -11.47 -25.57 7.62
N LYS A 84 -11.44 -25.58 8.96
CA LYS A 84 -11.34 -26.82 9.74
C LYS A 84 -12.55 -27.73 9.52
N ARG A 85 -13.77 -27.16 9.52
CA ARG A 85 -14.99 -27.93 9.24
C ARG A 85 -15.01 -28.51 7.83
N ALA A 86 -14.63 -27.72 6.83
CA ALA A 86 -14.55 -28.19 5.44
C ALA A 86 -13.49 -29.29 5.26
N HIS A 87 -12.35 -29.17 5.95
CA HIS A 87 -11.30 -30.19 5.91
C HIS A 87 -11.77 -31.51 6.54
N GLN A 88 -12.44 -31.45 7.69
CA GLN A 88 -13.04 -32.61 8.34
C GLN A 88 -14.14 -33.28 7.50
N ALA A 89 -14.84 -32.49 6.68
CA ALA A 89 -15.85 -33.00 5.75
C ALA A 89 -15.26 -33.52 4.42
N GLY A 90 -13.95 -33.42 4.20
CA GLY A 90 -13.30 -33.81 2.95
C GLY A 90 -13.68 -32.92 1.75
N THR A 91 -14.16 -31.70 1.99
CA THR A 91 -14.61 -30.77 0.93
C THR A 91 -13.73 -29.54 0.79
N LEU A 92 -12.67 -29.42 1.60
CA LEU A 92 -11.75 -28.30 1.50
C LEU A 92 -10.86 -28.46 0.27
N THR A 93 -10.83 -27.43 -0.58
CA THR A 93 -9.96 -27.34 -1.75
C THR A 93 -8.81 -26.36 -1.48
N ASP A 94 -7.60 -26.74 -1.89
CA ASP A 94 -6.41 -25.90 -1.88
C ASP A 94 -6.54 -24.83 -2.98
N ALA A 95 -6.44 -23.57 -2.59
CA ALA A 95 -6.62 -22.45 -3.51
C ALA A 95 -5.51 -22.32 -4.56
N TYR A 96 -4.33 -22.90 -4.33
CA TYR A 96 -3.18 -22.81 -5.22
C TYR A 96 -3.05 -24.00 -6.17
N THR A 97 -3.52 -25.18 -5.78
CA THR A 97 -3.49 -26.38 -6.63
C THR A 97 -4.84 -26.73 -7.22
N GLY A 98 -5.94 -26.29 -6.61
CA GLY A 98 -7.30 -26.70 -6.99
C GLY A 98 -7.66 -28.12 -6.53
N GLU A 99 -6.76 -28.79 -5.80
CA GLU A 99 -6.96 -30.16 -5.31
C GLU A 99 -7.66 -30.16 -3.94
N VAL A 100 -8.40 -31.24 -3.65
CA VAL A 100 -9.01 -31.43 -2.33
C VAL A 100 -7.93 -31.88 -1.35
N PHE A 101 -7.91 -31.29 -0.16
CA PHE A 101 -6.97 -31.67 0.89
C PHE A 101 -7.18 -33.12 1.33
N ALA A 102 -6.09 -33.87 1.52
CA ALA A 102 -6.16 -35.18 2.17
C ALA A 102 -6.54 -35.03 3.64
N SER A 103 -7.14 -36.06 4.25
CA SER A 103 -7.60 -36.01 5.64
C SER A 103 -6.48 -35.74 6.65
N ASP A 104 -5.25 -36.18 6.37
CA ASP A 104 -4.06 -35.97 7.19
C ASP A 104 -3.25 -34.71 6.80
N ASP A 105 -3.63 -34.03 5.71
CA ASP A 105 -2.95 -32.83 5.27
C ASP A 105 -3.08 -31.70 6.30
N LYS A 106 -1.96 -31.02 6.52
CA LYS A 106 -1.93 -29.83 7.36
C LYS A 106 -2.25 -28.62 6.50
N LYS A 107 -3.34 -27.92 6.84
CA LYS A 107 -3.71 -26.65 6.22
C LYS A 107 -3.07 -25.46 6.93
N ASN A 108 -2.73 -24.44 6.16
CA ASN A 108 -2.36 -23.11 6.64
C ASN A 108 -3.28 -22.07 6.01
N LEU A 109 -3.61 -21.03 6.76
CA LEU A 109 -4.21 -19.83 6.18
C LEU A 109 -3.08 -18.94 5.69
N ASP A 110 -2.95 -18.80 4.37
CA ASP A 110 -1.96 -17.93 3.75
C ASP A 110 -2.56 -16.59 3.37
N HIS A 111 -1.68 -15.60 3.33
CA HIS A 111 -2.03 -14.27 2.85
C HIS A 111 -1.64 -14.18 1.37
N ILE A 112 -2.60 -13.88 0.50
CA ILE A 112 -2.34 -13.65 -0.93
C ILE A 112 -1.48 -12.39 -1.11
N ILE A 113 -1.70 -11.38 -0.28
CA ILE A 113 -0.84 -10.21 -0.08
C ILE A 113 -0.34 -10.25 1.35
N SER A 114 0.97 -10.09 1.58
CA SER A 114 1.50 -10.19 2.94
C SER A 114 0.86 -9.16 3.87
N ALA A 115 0.59 -9.55 5.12
CA ALA A 115 -0.05 -8.65 6.10
C ALA A 115 0.77 -7.36 6.33
N LYS A 116 2.10 -7.43 6.17
CA LYS A 116 3.00 -6.28 6.18
C LYS A 116 2.77 -5.34 4.98
N GLU A 117 2.70 -5.87 3.77
CA GLU A 117 2.38 -5.06 2.58
C GLU A 117 0.98 -4.46 2.67
N PHE A 118 0.00 -5.24 3.13
CA PHE A 118 -1.34 -4.74 3.39
C PHE A 118 -1.33 -3.58 4.38
N MET A 119 -0.52 -3.65 5.44
CA MET A 119 -0.43 -2.57 6.41
C MET A 119 0.30 -1.32 5.89
N MET A 120 1.27 -1.49 4.99
CA MET A 120 1.87 -0.35 4.26
C MET A 120 0.86 0.29 3.30
N ILE A 121 0.12 -0.52 2.54
CA ILE A 121 -0.97 -0.07 1.66
C ILE A 121 -2.10 0.58 2.47
N ARG A 122 -2.38 0.10 3.69
CA ARG A 122 -3.36 0.69 4.60
C ARG A 122 -2.91 2.08 5.07
N GLY A 123 -1.61 2.26 5.36
CA GLY A 123 -1.04 3.56 5.67
C GLY A 123 -1.40 4.58 4.60
N GLU A 124 -1.25 4.22 3.33
CA GLU A 124 -1.60 5.02 2.15
C GLU A 124 -3.10 5.24 1.95
N PHE A 125 -3.91 4.20 2.12
CA PHE A 125 -5.38 4.30 2.05
C PHE A 125 -5.94 5.28 3.12
N LEU A 126 -5.25 5.40 4.27
CA LEU A 126 -5.52 6.41 5.29
C LEU A 126 -5.05 7.83 4.89
N LEU A 127 -4.05 7.95 4.02
CA LEU A 127 -3.61 9.24 3.44
C LEU A 127 -4.68 9.75 2.46
N ASN A 128 -5.18 8.88 1.57
CA ASN A 128 -6.18 9.23 0.56
C ASN A 128 -7.64 9.27 1.08
N GLY A 129 -7.87 9.15 2.39
CA GLY A 129 -9.21 9.24 3.00
C GLY A 129 -10.19 8.11 2.64
N MET A 130 -9.72 7.03 2.01
CA MET A 130 -10.57 5.98 1.41
C MET A 130 -10.92 4.82 2.35
N VAL A 131 -10.57 4.86 3.65
CA VAL A 131 -10.85 3.74 4.58
C VAL A 131 -12.08 4.01 5.44
N GLN A 132 -13.23 3.50 5.00
CA GLN A 132 -14.40 3.33 5.89
C GLN A 132 -14.63 1.87 6.32
N ASN A 133 -13.84 0.89 5.85
CA ASN A 133 -14.19 -0.50 6.08
C ASN A 133 -12.94 -1.42 6.17
N TRP A 134 -12.54 -1.74 7.41
CA TRP A 134 -11.53 -2.76 7.72
C TRP A 134 -11.96 -4.21 7.41
N GLN A 135 -13.27 -4.47 7.41
CA GLN A 135 -13.86 -5.80 7.38
C GLN A 135 -13.89 -6.42 5.97
N MET A 136 -14.10 -5.61 4.92
CA MET A 136 -14.15 -6.08 3.52
C MET A 136 -12.79 -6.53 3.01
N THR A 137 -11.71 -5.92 3.47
CA THR A 137 -10.35 -6.29 3.05
C THR A 137 -9.87 -7.61 3.64
N LEU A 138 -10.27 -8.00 4.85
CA LEU A 138 -9.75 -9.25 5.45
C LEU A 138 -10.32 -10.53 4.81
N GLN A 139 -11.50 -10.48 4.20
CA GLN A 139 -12.11 -11.66 3.57
C GLN A 139 -11.58 -11.94 2.15
N ILE A 140 -11.11 -10.90 1.44
CA ILE A 140 -10.75 -10.98 0.01
C ILE A 140 -9.31 -11.53 -0.20
N TRP A 141 -8.44 -11.51 0.81
CA TRP A 141 -7.00 -11.78 0.62
C TRP A 141 -6.45 -13.01 1.34
N HIS A 142 -7.31 -13.86 1.88
CA HIS A 142 -6.89 -15.11 2.52
C HIS A 142 -7.23 -16.31 1.67
N SER A 143 -6.28 -17.24 1.60
CA SER A 143 -6.53 -18.53 0.98
C SER A 143 -5.98 -19.65 1.85
N LEU A 144 -6.75 -20.74 1.95
CA LEU A 144 -6.28 -21.96 2.61
C LEU A 144 -5.38 -22.71 1.63
N MET A 145 -4.18 -23.04 2.08
CA MET A 145 -3.24 -23.86 1.31
C MET A 145 -2.62 -24.98 2.14
N SER A 146 -2.08 -25.95 1.44
CA SER A 146 -1.28 -27.05 1.98
C SER A 146 0.00 -26.55 2.64
N ARG A 147 0.31 -27.07 3.84
CA ARG A 147 1.50 -26.70 4.61
C ARG A 147 2.79 -26.94 3.84
N SER A 148 2.84 -27.98 3.00
CA SER A 148 3.97 -28.31 2.14
C SER A 148 4.28 -27.18 1.15
N ILE A 149 3.24 -26.60 0.52
CA ILE A 149 3.37 -25.48 -0.43
C ILE A 149 3.82 -24.22 0.32
N ASN A 150 3.27 -23.97 1.51
CA ASN A 150 3.68 -22.81 2.32
C ASN A 150 5.19 -22.87 2.68
N GLN A 151 5.68 -24.03 3.12
CA GLN A 151 7.10 -24.22 3.43
C GLN A 151 8.02 -24.06 2.21
N ARG A 152 7.58 -24.54 1.03
CA ARG A 152 8.32 -24.38 -0.22
C ARG A 152 8.45 -22.91 -0.62
N LYS A 153 7.36 -22.13 -0.53
CA LYS A 153 7.39 -20.68 -0.78
C LYS A 153 8.41 -19.98 0.13
N GLN A 154 8.35 -20.21 1.44
CA GLN A 154 9.29 -19.60 2.40
C GLN A 154 10.74 -19.94 2.08
N THR A 155 11.00 -21.19 1.70
CA THR A 155 12.35 -21.65 1.32
C THR A 155 12.85 -20.98 0.04
N GLN A 156 11.99 -20.83 -0.98
CA GLN A 156 12.32 -20.14 -2.23
C GLN A 156 12.63 -18.66 -1.99
N TRP A 157 11.80 -17.98 -1.19
CA TRP A 157 12.03 -16.60 -0.77
C TRP A 157 13.35 -16.42 -0.02
N MET A 158 13.67 -17.31 0.94
CA MET A 158 14.97 -17.27 1.63
C MET A 158 16.15 -17.49 0.67
N ARG A 159 16.03 -18.36 -0.33
CA ARG A 159 17.07 -18.57 -1.36
C ARG A 159 17.26 -17.35 -2.26
N LEU A 160 16.18 -16.64 -2.62
CA LEU A 160 16.24 -15.41 -3.40
C LEU A 160 16.85 -14.27 -2.58
N PHE A 161 16.43 -14.12 -1.32
CA PHE A 161 16.96 -13.12 -0.39
C PHE A 161 18.47 -13.31 -0.12
N ALA A 162 18.91 -14.56 0.08
CA ALA A 162 20.33 -14.89 0.22
C ALA A 162 21.14 -14.57 -1.04
N ARG A 163 20.52 -14.61 -2.22
CA ARG A 163 21.15 -14.25 -3.51
C ARG A 163 21.30 -12.73 -3.64
N CYS A 164 20.25 -11.95 -3.31
CA CYS A 164 20.30 -10.48 -3.30
C CYS A 164 21.36 -9.93 -2.34
N ARG A 165 21.50 -10.50 -1.12
CA ARG A 165 22.55 -10.05 -0.19
C ARG A 165 23.98 -10.40 -0.63
N LYS A 166 24.16 -11.41 -1.48
CA LYS A 166 25.48 -11.71 -2.07
C LYS A 166 25.85 -10.70 -3.16
N THR A 167 24.88 -10.18 -3.90
CA THR A 167 25.11 -9.16 -4.94
C THR A 167 25.35 -7.76 -4.37
N GLU A 168 24.82 -7.45 -3.18
CA GLU A 168 25.08 -6.17 -2.50
C GLU A 168 26.47 -6.07 -1.84
N LYS A 169 27.15 -7.19 -1.58
CA LYS A 169 28.52 -7.20 -1.00
C LYS A 169 29.64 -7.05 -2.04
N ILE A 170 29.32 -6.85 -3.32
CA ILE A 170 30.31 -6.71 -4.42
C ILE A 170 30.26 -5.28 -5.02
N ARG A 171 29.77 -4.28 -4.28
CA ARG A 171 29.92 -2.87 -4.64
C ARG A 171 30.57 -2.09 -3.52
#